data_AF-A0A5J4TI81-F1
#
_entry.id   AF-A0A5J4TI81-F1
#
_cell.length_a   1.000
_cell.length_b   1.000
_cell.length_c   1.000
_cell.angle_alpha   90.00
_cell.angle_beta   90.00
_cell.angle_gamma   90.00
#
_symmetry.space_group_name_H-M   'P 1'
#
loop_
_entity.id
_entity.type
_entity.pdbx_description
1 polymer ?
#
loop_
_entity_poly.entity_id
_entity_poly.type
_entity_poly.pdbx_seq_one_letter_code
_entity_poly.pdbx_strand_id
1 'polypeptide(L)'
;MSVVSVECIGEVSYLPIIPSLEDAEAHDNFFIHKSTSHKSSTILFDPVIKSGIVQFEILNIKDTQVVGIADGSITFKPDDHMWNYDKRKTAFYNIKGEISQNGNFSKVNSILKNEHRLKMEVRFDSDSVFQVAKFERISNPQAKHGFFSSKFEWEGEVD
;
A
#
# COMPACT_ATOMS: atom_id res chain seq x y z
N MET A 1 32.68 14.04 -2.13
CA MET A 1 31.47 14.88 -2.29
C MET A 1 30.44 14.33 -1.33
N SER A 2 29.96 15.14 -0.38
CA SER A 2 28.95 14.69 0.60
C SER A 2 27.57 14.81 -0.05
N VAL A 3 26.91 13.67 -0.24
CA VAL A 3 25.51 13.64 -0.68
C VAL A 3 24.68 13.88 0.57
N VAL A 4 24.14 15.08 0.70
CA VAL A 4 23.12 15.37 1.71
C VAL A 4 21.82 14.80 1.18
N SER A 5 21.41 13.63 1.69
CA SER A 5 20.06 13.11 1.47
C SER A 5 19.10 14.02 2.21
N VAL A 6 18.28 14.76 1.47
CA VAL A 6 17.16 15.50 2.05
C VAL A 6 16.14 14.46 2.52
N GLU A 7 16.01 14.29 3.83
CA GLU A 7 14.82 13.65 4.40
C GLU A 7 13.65 14.61 4.15
N CYS A 8 12.83 14.33 3.15
CA CYS A 8 11.58 15.04 2.97
C CYS A 8 10.63 14.58 4.09
N ILE A 9 10.52 15.40 5.14
CA ILE A 9 9.57 15.20 6.23
C ILE A 9 8.33 16.05 5.89
N GLY A 10 7.21 15.41 5.56
CA GLY A 10 5.98 16.13 5.26
C GLY A 10 4.95 15.31 4.50
N GLU A 11 3.84 15.96 4.19
CA GLU A 11 2.78 15.41 3.35
C GLU A 11 3.29 15.21 1.91
N VAL A 12 3.00 14.05 1.33
CA VAL A 12 3.28 13.77 -0.09
C VAL A 12 2.08 14.24 -0.89
N SER A 13 2.26 15.29 -1.68
CA SER A 13 1.24 15.72 -2.64
C SER A 13 0.97 14.60 -3.64
N TYR A 14 -0.31 14.36 -3.93
CA TYR A 14 -0.72 13.32 -4.86
C TYR A 14 -1.74 13.80 -5.89
N LEU A 15 -1.79 13.11 -7.02
CA LEU A 15 -2.83 13.20 -8.03
C LEU A 15 -3.48 11.82 -8.20
N PRO A 16 -4.81 11.70 -8.07
CA PRO A 16 -5.48 10.45 -8.32
C PRO A 16 -5.51 10.14 -9.83
N ILE A 17 -5.17 8.92 -10.18
CA ILE A 17 -5.34 8.37 -11.51
C ILE A 17 -6.53 7.41 -11.46
N ILE A 18 -7.61 7.80 -12.14
CA ILE A 18 -8.83 7.01 -12.25
C ILE A 18 -8.87 6.39 -13.67
N PRO A 19 -8.81 5.06 -13.81
CA PRO A 19 -8.82 4.40 -15.12
C PRO A 19 -10.08 4.68 -15.95
N SER A 20 -11.22 4.94 -15.29
CA SER A 20 -12.50 5.22 -15.94
C SER A 20 -13.35 6.19 -15.12
N LEU A 21 -13.63 7.36 -15.70
CA LEU A 21 -14.54 8.35 -15.12
C LEU A 21 -16.02 7.93 -15.24
N GLU A 22 -16.34 6.87 -15.98
CA GLU A 22 -17.68 6.27 -15.99
C GLU A 22 -17.94 5.43 -14.73
N ASP A 23 -16.88 4.92 -14.11
CA ASP A 23 -16.95 3.99 -12.98
C ASP A 23 -16.68 4.65 -11.63
N ALA A 24 -15.84 5.68 -11.60
CA ALA A 24 -15.54 6.43 -10.38
C ALA A 24 -15.31 7.92 -10.65
N GLU A 25 -15.43 8.71 -9.59
CA GLU A 25 -15.08 10.12 -9.58
C GLU A 25 -14.34 10.50 -8.29
N ALA A 26 -13.56 11.57 -8.37
CA ALA A 26 -12.88 12.17 -7.24
C ALA A 26 -13.37 13.60 -7.04
N HIS A 27 -13.70 13.94 -5.80
CA HIS A 27 -14.01 15.31 -5.35
C HIS A 27 -13.18 15.59 -4.11
N ASP A 28 -12.19 16.47 -4.22
CA ASP A 28 -11.18 16.71 -3.18
C ASP A 28 -10.53 15.39 -2.74
N ASN A 29 -10.75 14.98 -1.48
CA ASN A 29 -10.22 13.76 -0.88
C ASN A 29 -11.27 12.63 -0.81
N PHE A 30 -12.40 12.79 -1.50
CA PHE A 30 -13.44 11.79 -1.61
C PHE A 30 -13.33 11.05 -2.93
N PHE A 31 -13.32 9.73 -2.84
CA PHE A 31 -13.29 8.84 -3.99
C PHE A 31 -14.58 8.03 -4.00
N ILE A 32 -15.38 8.21 -5.05
CA ILE A 32 -16.75 7.71 -5.11
C ILE A 32 -16.87 6.77 -6.31
N HIS A 33 -17.22 5.52 -6.03
CA HIS A 33 -17.67 4.59 -7.05
C HIS A 33 -19.09 4.98 -7.49
N LYS A 34 -19.31 5.09 -8.80
CA LYS A 34 -20.60 5.52 -9.35
C LYS A 34 -21.60 4.39 -9.25
N SER A 35 -22.74 4.65 -8.60
CA SER A 35 -23.81 3.66 -8.42
C SER A 35 -24.41 3.13 -9.72
N THR A 36 -24.19 3.84 -10.84
CA THR A 36 -24.60 3.43 -12.19
C THR A 36 -23.64 2.41 -12.81
N SER A 37 -22.46 2.20 -12.23
CA SER A 37 -21.49 1.23 -12.70
C SER A 37 -21.62 -0.09 -11.93
N HIS A 38 -21.48 -1.20 -12.66
CA HIS A 38 -21.35 -2.55 -12.10
C HIS A 38 -19.91 -3.07 -12.16
N LYS A 39 -18.99 -2.24 -12.66
CA LYS A 39 -17.59 -2.58 -12.85
C LYS A 39 -16.79 -2.19 -11.62
N SER A 40 -15.67 -2.86 -11.42
CA SER A 40 -14.72 -2.44 -10.40
C SER A 40 -13.88 -1.26 -10.85
N SER A 41 -13.46 -0.45 -9.88
CA SER A 41 -12.61 0.70 -10.13
C SER A 41 -11.45 0.69 -9.14
N THR A 42 -10.24 0.69 -9.67
CA THR A 42 -9.01 0.84 -8.88
C THR A 42 -8.52 2.27 -9.04
N ILE A 43 -8.24 2.95 -7.92
CA ILE A 43 -7.73 4.32 -7.92
C ILE A 43 -6.24 4.25 -7.59
N LEU A 44 -5.41 4.78 -8.48
CA LEU A 44 -3.97 4.88 -8.28
C LEU A 44 -3.61 6.31 -7.88
N PHE A 45 -2.42 6.50 -7.33
CA PHE A 45 -1.92 7.80 -6.90
C PHE A 45 -0.54 8.05 -7.51
N ASP A 46 -0.36 9.25 -8.08
CA ASP A 46 0.92 9.78 -8.57
C ASP A 46 1.40 10.86 -7.57
N PRO A 47 2.69 10.92 -7.18
CA PRO A 47 3.83 10.23 -7.75
C PRO A 47 3.94 8.75 -7.36
N VAL A 48 4.51 7.95 -8.25
CA VAL A 48 5.03 6.62 -7.89
C VAL A 48 6.14 6.79 -6.84
N ILE A 49 5.97 6.15 -5.69
CA ILE A 49 6.97 6.13 -4.63
C ILE A 49 8.10 5.17 -4.99
N LYS A 50 9.32 5.69 -5.13
CA LYS A 50 10.49 4.89 -5.55
C LYS A 50 11.39 4.48 -4.38
N SER A 51 11.38 5.23 -3.28
CA SER A 51 12.25 4.99 -2.13
C SER A 51 11.73 5.70 -0.87
N GLY A 52 12.25 5.31 0.29
CA GLY A 52 11.94 5.91 1.59
C GLY A 52 10.81 5.19 2.33
N ILE A 53 10.36 5.79 3.43
CA ILE A 53 9.25 5.27 4.23
C ILE A 53 8.06 6.19 4.02
N VAL A 54 6.93 5.63 3.59
CA VAL A 54 5.69 6.37 3.41
C VAL A 54 4.58 5.78 4.25
N GLN A 55 3.70 6.66 4.70
CA GLN A 55 2.50 6.30 5.39
C GLN A 55 1.30 6.72 4.55
N PHE A 56 0.40 5.78 4.30
CA PHE A 56 -0.84 5.99 3.59
C PHE A 56 -2.00 5.74 4.54
N GLU A 57 -2.91 6.70 4.64
CA GLU A 57 -4.06 6.62 5.54
C GLU A 57 -5.35 6.85 4.75
N ILE A 58 -6.35 5.99 4.98
CA ILE A 58 -7.68 6.15 4.41
C ILE A 58 -8.76 6.02 5.48
N LEU A 59 -9.88 6.69 5.25
CA LEU A 59 -11.13 6.45 5.95
C LEU A 59 -12.08 5.68 5.03
N ASN A 60 -12.41 4.44 5.40
CA ASN A 60 -13.40 3.68 4.65
C ASN A 60 -14.81 4.20 4.97
N ILE A 61 -15.33 5.15 4.19
CA ILE A 61 -16.69 5.66 4.38
C ILE A 61 -17.70 4.55 4.11
N LYS A 62 -17.55 3.86 2.99
CA LYS A 62 -18.47 2.81 2.56
C LYS A 62 -17.80 1.83 1.60
N ASP A 63 -17.88 0.55 1.93
CA ASP A 63 -17.68 -0.61 1.04
C ASP A 63 -16.35 -0.67 0.26
N THR A 64 -15.26 -0.08 0.80
CA THR A 64 -13.91 -0.25 0.23
C THR A 64 -13.52 -1.72 0.21
N GLN A 65 -13.21 -2.27 -0.97
CA GLN A 65 -12.91 -3.70 -1.12
C GLN A 65 -11.48 -4.08 -0.73
N VAL A 66 -10.52 -3.29 -1.18
CA VAL A 66 -9.08 -3.57 -1.07
C VAL A 66 -8.31 -2.26 -0.99
N VAL A 67 -7.23 -2.25 -0.20
CA VAL A 67 -6.23 -1.17 -0.16
C VAL A 67 -4.85 -1.80 -0.24
N GLY A 68 -3.95 -1.26 -1.06
CA GLY A 68 -2.62 -1.84 -1.19
C GLY A 68 -1.66 -1.04 -2.04
N ILE A 69 -0.56 -1.70 -2.37
CA ILE A 69 0.50 -1.22 -3.26
C ILE A 69 0.59 -2.13 -4.48
N ALA A 70 0.95 -1.53 -5.60
CA ALA A 70 1.23 -2.22 -6.85
C ALA A 70 2.58 -1.73 -7.39
N ASP A 71 3.31 -2.63 -8.05
CA ASP A 71 4.51 -2.28 -8.77
C ASP A 71 4.20 -1.25 -9.87
N GLY A 72 5.09 -0.28 -10.05
CA GLY A 72 4.90 0.82 -11.01
C GLY A 72 4.78 0.38 -12.47
N SER A 73 5.15 -0.86 -12.81
CA SER A 73 4.95 -1.43 -14.15
C SER A 73 3.52 -1.93 -14.41
N ILE A 74 2.63 -1.96 -13.40
CA ILE A 74 1.24 -2.37 -13.57
C ILE A 74 0.41 -1.21 -14.11
N THR A 75 -0.28 -1.42 -15.23
CA THR A 75 -1.32 -0.53 -15.73
C THR A 75 -2.70 -1.13 -15.47
N PHE A 76 -3.47 -0.49 -14.58
CA PHE A 76 -4.86 -0.86 -14.30
C PHE A 76 -5.78 -0.31 -15.38
N LYS A 77 -6.56 -1.20 -16.01
CA LYS A 77 -7.60 -0.82 -16.97
C LYS A 77 -8.96 -0.69 -16.26
N PRO A 78 -9.98 -0.11 -16.91
CA PRO A 78 -11.34 -0.16 -16.40
C PRO A 78 -11.77 -1.60 -16.11
N ASP A 79 -12.47 -1.82 -14.99
CA ASP A 79 -12.91 -3.14 -14.50
C ASP A 79 -11.78 -4.11 -14.09
N ASP A 80 -10.53 -3.64 -14.00
CA ASP A 80 -9.43 -4.44 -13.45
C ASP A 80 -9.40 -4.43 -11.92
N HIS A 81 -8.89 -5.54 -11.37
CA HIS A 81 -8.70 -5.75 -9.94
C HIS A 81 -7.25 -6.05 -9.62
N MET A 82 -6.80 -5.70 -8.41
CA MET A 82 -5.43 -6.02 -7.95
C MET A 82 -5.11 -7.53 -8.00
N TRP A 83 -6.09 -8.40 -7.80
CA TRP A 83 -5.88 -9.85 -7.83
C TRP A 83 -5.78 -10.46 -9.25
N ASN A 84 -5.99 -9.66 -10.31
CA ASN A 84 -5.82 -10.11 -11.69
C ASN A 84 -4.34 -10.13 -12.12
N TYR A 85 -3.45 -9.47 -11.37
CA TYR A 85 -2.04 -9.30 -11.73
C TYR A 85 -1.11 -10.32 -11.06
N ASP A 86 0.16 -10.34 -11.49
CA ASP A 86 1.21 -11.13 -10.83
C ASP A 86 1.21 -10.80 -9.33
N LYS A 87 1.00 -11.84 -8.53
CA LYS A 87 0.87 -11.77 -7.08
C LYS A 87 2.19 -11.35 -6.39
N ARG A 88 3.30 -11.33 -7.12
CA ARG A 88 4.59 -10.77 -6.70
C ARG A 88 4.71 -9.27 -6.91
N LYS A 89 3.85 -8.69 -7.76
CA LYS A 89 3.84 -7.26 -8.09
C LYS A 89 2.76 -6.48 -7.33
N THR A 90 2.03 -7.13 -6.43
CA THR A 90 0.99 -6.49 -5.62
C THR A 90 1.07 -6.98 -4.18
N ALA A 91 0.77 -6.08 -3.25
CA ALA A 91 0.53 -6.43 -1.86
C ALA A 91 -0.67 -5.61 -1.36
N PHE A 92 -1.64 -6.25 -0.73
CA PHE A 92 -2.87 -5.58 -0.36
C PHE A 92 -3.54 -6.16 0.86
N TYR A 93 -4.39 -5.35 1.47
CA TYR A 93 -5.26 -5.70 2.57
C TYR A 93 -6.72 -5.65 2.11
N ASN A 94 -7.47 -6.71 2.37
CA ASN A 94 -8.87 -6.84 1.91
C ASN A 94 -9.90 -6.66 3.04
N ILE A 95 -11.18 -6.58 2.67
CA ILE A 95 -12.28 -6.46 3.64
C ILE A 95 -12.32 -7.55 4.70
N LYS A 96 -11.81 -8.75 4.43
CA LYS A 96 -11.83 -9.88 5.37
C LYS A 96 -10.75 -9.79 6.45
N GLY A 97 -9.92 -8.75 6.41
CA GLY A 97 -8.80 -8.58 7.32
C GLY A 97 -7.55 -9.36 6.90
N GLU A 98 -7.50 -9.79 5.64
CA GLU A 98 -6.40 -10.59 5.10
C GLU A 98 -5.40 -9.68 4.39
N ILE A 99 -4.12 -9.93 4.65
CA ILE A 99 -3.03 -9.38 3.84
C ILE A 99 -2.67 -10.41 2.76
N SER A 100 -2.69 -9.98 1.50
CA SER A 100 -2.16 -10.71 0.36
C SER A 100 -0.75 -10.25 0.05
N GLN A 101 0.21 -11.17 0.02
CA GLN A 101 1.60 -10.92 -0.37
C GLN A 101 2.19 -12.17 -1.03
N ASN A 102 2.84 -12.00 -2.19
CA ASN A 102 3.41 -13.10 -2.97
C ASN A 102 2.41 -14.26 -3.21
N GLY A 103 1.13 -13.89 -3.35
CA GLY A 103 0.04 -14.83 -3.61
C GLY A 103 -0.48 -15.62 -2.42
N ASN A 104 0.07 -15.39 -1.23
CA ASN A 104 -0.39 -15.95 0.02
C ASN A 104 -1.30 -14.98 0.76
N PHE A 105 -2.30 -15.51 1.45
CA PHE A 105 -3.21 -14.73 2.29
C PHE A 105 -2.94 -15.02 3.76
N SER A 106 -2.77 -13.97 4.55
CA SER A 106 -2.60 -14.05 5.99
C SER A 106 -3.70 -13.28 6.70
N LYS A 107 -4.57 -13.98 7.42
CA LYS A 107 -5.62 -13.35 8.24
C LYS A 107 -5.08 -12.97 9.60
N VAL A 108 -4.34 -11.87 9.63
CA VAL A 108 -3.68 -11.36 10.84
C VAL A 108 -4.33 -10.11 11.40
N ASN A 109 -5.24 -9.49 10.65
CA ASN A 109 -5.88 -8.22 10.98
C ASN A 109 -7.40 -8.37 11.12
N SER A 110 -8.02 -7.33 11.68
CA SER A 110 -9.49 -7.27 11.82
C SER A 110 -10.17 -7.08 10.48
N ILE A 111 -11.47 -7.35 10.38
CA ILE A 111 -12.25 -7.03 9.17
C ILE A 111 -12.29 -5.51 8.96
N LEU A 112 -12.15 -5.04 7.71
CA LEU A 112 -12.37 -3.64 7.36
C LEU A 112 -13.87 -3.39 7.25
N LYS A 113 -14.41 -2.55 8.13
CA LYS A 113 -15.82 -2.14 8.12
C LYS A 113 -15.92 -0.69 7.72
N ASN A 114 -17.14 -0.25 7.45
CA ASN A 114 -17.42 1.18 7.25
C ASN A 114 -17.00 1.95 8.51
N GLU A 115 -16.60 3.20 8.29
CA GLU A 115 -16.06 4.13 9.29
C GLU A 115 -14.70 3.72 9.87
N HIS A 116 -14.16 2.55 9.50
CA HIS A 116 -12.81 2.18 9.91
C HIS A 116 -11.78 3.05 9.19
N ARG A 117 -10.77 3.46 9.96
CA ARG A 117 -9.58 4.14 9.46
C ARG A 117 -8.46 3.12 9.32
N LEU A 118 -7.89 3.04 8.12
CA LEU A 118 -6.76 2.17 7.82
C LEU A 118 -5.51 3.02 7.66
N LYS A 119 -4.43 2.58 8.30
CA LYS A 119 -3.10 3.16 8.16
C LYS A 119 -2.14 2.08 7.70
N MET A 120 -1.43 2.35 6.62
CA MET A 120 -0.42 1.48 6.02
C MET A 120 0.91 2.23 6.05
N GLU A 121 1.95 1.60 6.58
CA GLU A 121 3.31 2.10 6.55
C GLU A 121 4.14 1.17 5.67
N VAL A 122 4.80 1.73 4.67
CA VAL A 122 5.57 0.96 3.69
C VAL A 122 6.96 1.56 3.59
N ARG A 123 7.96 0.69 3.64
CA ARG A 123 9.35 1.03 3.39
C ARG A 123 9.74 0.54 1.99
N PHE A 124 10.14 1.48 1.15
CA PHE A 124 10.70 1.27 -0.19
C PHE A 124 12.22 1.44 -0.09
N ASP A 125 12.96 0.33 -0.18
CA ASP A 125 14.42 0.37 -0.21
C ASP A 125 14.90 0.52 -1.65
N SER A 126 15.79 1.49 -1.92
CA SER A 126 16.39 1.72 -3.24
C SER A 126 17.78 1.10 -3.34
N ASP A 127 17.90 -0.22 -3.15
CA ASP A 127 19.16 -1.02 -3.19
C ASP A 127 19.91 -1.20 -1.84
N SER A 128 19.14 -1.52 -0.80
CA SER A 128 19.50 -2.05 0.55
C SER A 128 20.98 -2.05 1.00
N VAL A 129 21.40 -1.00 1.75
CA VAL A 129 22.36 -1.09 2.87
C VAL A 129 21.91 -0.13 3.99
N PHE A 130 22.03 -0.53 5.26
CA PHE A 130 21.58 0.26 6.41
C PHE A 130 22.75 0.75 7.28
N GLN A 131 22.61 1.95 7.84
CA GLN A 131 23.39 2.42 8.98
C GLN A 131 22.43 2.76 10.13
N VAL A 132 22.74 2.25 11.32
CA VAL A 132 21.95 2.45 12.53
C VAL A 132 22.24 3.85 13.10
N ALA A 133 21.26 4.77 13.05
CA ALA A 133 21.40 6.12 13.60
C ALA A 133 21.09 6.20 15.12
N LYS A 134 20.26 5.29 15.65
CA LYS A 134 19.98 5.20 17.09
C LYS A 134 19.56 3.78 17.48
N PHE A 135 20.19 3.25 18.53
CA PHE A 135 19.87 1.95 19.13
C PHE A 135 19.49 2.20 20.59
N GLU A 136 18.21 2.10 20.92
CA GLU A 136 17.80 1.90 22.31
C GLU A 136 17.61 0.40 22.52
N ARG A 137 18.44 -0.16 23.40
CA ARG A 137 18.38 -1.56 23.79
C ARG A 137 17.17 -1.75 24.70
N ILE A 138 16.03 -2.10 24.12
CA ILE A 138 14.91 -2.67 24.87
C ILE A 138 15.29 -4.09 25.27
N SER A 139 15.02 -4.49 26.52
CA SER A 139 15.35 -5.83 27.00
C SER A 139 14.48 -6.92 26.35
N ASN A 140 13.35 -6.53 25.75
CA ASN A 140 12.40 -7.40 25.05
C ASN A 140 11.67 -6.64 23.93
N PRO A 141 11.28 -7.31 22.82
CA PRO A 141 10.43 -6.74 21.77
C PRO A 141 9.10 -6.20 22.33
N GLN A 142 8.72 -4.98 21.97
CA GLN A 142 7.44 -4.37 22.34
C GLN A 142 6.37 -4.53 21.23
N ALA A 143 6.79 -4.86 20.00
CA ALA A 143 5.87 -5.23 18.94
C ALA A 143 5.22 -6.57 19.28
N LYS A 144 3.89 -6.61 19.34
CA LYS A 144 3.15 -7.87 19.40
C LYS A 144 3.27 -8.52 18.03
N HIS A 145 4.26 -9.40 17.86
CA HIS A 145 4.27 -10.34 16.75
C HIS A 145 2.96 -11.12 16.79
N GLY A 146 2.06 -10.87 15.83
CA GLY A 146 1.01 -11.83 15.52
C GLY A 146 1.69 -13.13 15.07
N PHE A 147 1.04 -14.27 15.29
CA PHE A 147 1.54 -15.64 15.05
C PHE A 147 1.99 -15.95 13.59
N PHE A 148 2.11 -14.95 12.71
CA PHE A 148 2.58 -15.05 11.33
C PHE A 148 3.39 -13.83 10.83
N SER A 149 3.88 -12.95 11.71
CA SER A 149 4.73 -11.84 11.24
C SER A 149 6.12 -12.35 10.85
N SER A 150 6.50 -12.20 9.58
CA SER A 150 7.85 -12.51 9.08
C SER A 150 8.60 -11.24 8.70
N LYS A 151 9.92 -11.22 8.95
CA LYS A 151 10.82 -10.20 8.40
C LYS A 151 10.90 -10.40 6.88
N PHE A 152 10.79 -9.30 6.13
CA PHE A 152 10.90 -9.32 4.68
C PHE A 152 12.32 -8.89 4.28
N GLU A 153 13.00 -9.74 3.51
CA GLU A 153 14.29 -9.45 2.88
C GLU A 153 14.10 -9.64 1.38
N TRP A 154 14.43 -8.62 0.59
CA TRP A 154 14.44 -8.74 -0.87
C TRP A 154 15.65 -9.59 -1.27
N GLU A 155 15.43 -10.74 -1.87
CA GLU A 155 16.51 -11.49 -2.55
C GLU A 155 16.90 -10.73 -3.82
N GLY A 156 18.20 -10.46 -3.96
CA GLY A 156 18.78 -9.78 -5.12
C GLY A 156 18.68 -10.59 -6.40
N GLU A 157 18.90 -9.91 -7.53
CA GLU A 157 18.90 -10.47 -8.88
C GLU A 157 19.69 -11.78 -8.96
N VAL A 158 19.06 -12.79 -9.56
CA VAL A 158 19.75 -13.99 -10.03
C VAL A 158 20.28 -13.65 -11.43
N ASP A 159 21.61 -13.71 -11.57
CA ASP A 159 22.37 -13.54 -12.82
C ASP A 159 21.81 -14.36 -14.01
#